data_AF-A0A0D2ITB6-F1
#
_entry.id   AF-A0A0D2ITB6-F1
#
_cell.length_a   1.000
_cell.length_b   1.000
_cell.length_c   1.000
_cell.angle_alpha   90.00
_cell.angle_beta   90.00
_cell.angle_gamma   90.00
#
_symmetry.space_group_name_H-M   'P 1'
#
loop_
_entity.id
_entity.type
_entity.pdbx_description
1 polymer ?
#
loop_
_entity_poly.entity_id
_entity_poly.type
_entity_poly.pdbx_seq_one_letter_code
_entity_poly.pdbx_strand_id
1 'polypeptide(L)'
;MLRHVQRGSTVVDVGWCGARPRGAAAAGRLGSDHVGSYAVFFAAKVGPRGTVHCFEPQRKLAQIAVANAVINGFSDVIRVHNAALSYTPAKAHMAVRVPGGKINSRKAKRAKAKPRFFNYGGVSLGKAGEAVKVVTLDSFKLKDVSLIKLA
;
A
#
# COMPACT_ATOMS: atom_id res chain seq x y z
N MET A 1 -19.05 -2.48 12.64
CA MET A 1 -19.09 -2.96 11.23
C MET A 1 -17.75 -3.61 10.89
N LEU A 2 -17.57 -4.91 11.22
CA LEU A 2 -16.47 -5.82 10.82
C LEU A 2 -16.66 -7.18 11.53
N ARG A 3 -17.79 -7.86 11.27
CA ARG A 3 -18.09 -9.18 11.86
C ARG A 3 -17.42 -10.35 11.10
N HIS A 4 -16.70 -10.07 10.01
CA HIS A 4 -16.18 -11.08 9.08
C HIS A 4 -14.72 -11.48 9.29
N VAL A 5 -13.92 -10.71 10.06
CA VAL A 5 -12.54 -11.13 10.37
C VAL A 5 -12.58 -12.16 11.49
N GLN A 6 -12.25 -13.40 11.15
CA GLN A 6 -12.24 -14.53 12.09
C GLN A 6 -10.92 -14.57 12.87
N ARG A 7 -10.94 -15.09 14.10
CA ARG A 7 -9.68 -15.34 14.82
C ARG A 7 -8.92 -16.49 14.16
N GLY A 8 -7.61 -16.35 14.03
CA GLY A 8 -6.75 -17.35 13.40
C GLY A 8 -6.77 -17.35 11.87
N SER A 9 -7.51 -16.44 11.23
CA SER A 9 -7.60 -16.36 9.77
C SER A 9 -6.47 -15.51 9.16
N THR A 10 -6.42 -15.53 7.82
CA THR A 10 -5.57 -14.65 7.01
C THR A 10 -6.35 -13.39 6.60
N VAL A 11 -5.71 -12.23 6.71
CA VAL A 11 -6.19 -10.96 6.15
C VAL A 11 -5.15 -10.41 5.18
N VAL A 12 -5.61 -9.85 4.07
CA VAL A 12 -4.76 -9.16 3.10
C VAL A 12 -5.06 -7.67 3.15
N ASP A 13 -4.05 -6.85 3.47
CA ASP A 13 -4.10 -5.38 3.40
C ASP A 13 -3.24 -4.92 2.23
N VAL A 14 -3.90 -4.40 1.19
CA VAL A 14 -3.24 -4.00 -0.05
C VAL A 14 -3.10 -2.47 -0.09
N GLY A 15 -1.84 -2.02 -0.21
CA GLY A 15 -1.44 -0.69 -0.66
C GLY A 15 -1.94 -0.37 -2.07
N TRP A 16 -2.42 0.86 -2.30
CA TRP A 16 -2.82 1.29 -3.65
C TRP A 16 -1.71 1.00 -4.66
N CYS A 17 -1.98 0.08 -5.59
CA CYS A 17 -1.07 -0.37 -6.63
C CYS A 17 -1.65 0.00 -8.00
N GLY A 18 -1.42 1.23 -8.43
CA GLY A 18 -1.95 1.74 -9.70
C GLY A 18 -1.16 1.28 -10.93
N ALA A 19 -1.25 0.02 -11.34
CA ALA A 19 -0.81 -0.41 -12.68
C ALA A 19 -2.03 -0.54 -13.60
N ARG A 20 -2.19 0.40 -14.55
CA ARG A 20 -3.31 0.37 -15.53
C ARG A 20 -2.99 -0.56 -16.71
N PRO A 21 -3.96 -1.35 -17.21
CA PRO A 21 -3.97 -1.82 -18.60
C PRO A 21 -4.01 -0.62 -19.56
N ARG A 22 -3.41 -0.73 -20.75
CA ARG A 22 -3.40 0.35 -21.75
C ARG A 22 -4.86 0.67 -22.16
N GLY A 23 -5.28 1.93 -22.01
CA GLY A 23 -6.51 2.45 -22.64
C GLY A 23 -7.55 3.15 -21.76
N ALA A 24 -7.51 3.04 -20.42
CA ALA A 24 -8.56 3.64 -19.58
C ALA A 24 -8.21 5.06 -19.08
N ALA A 25 -9.07 6.04 -19.35
CA ALA A 25 -9.01 7.39 -18.78
C ALA A 25 -9.22 7.35 -17.25
N ALA A 26 -8.44 8.14 -16.51
CA ALA A 26 -8.36 8.09 -15.05
C ALA A 26 -9.31 9.07 -14.35
N ALA A 27 -10.09 8.57 -13.40
CA ALA A 27 -10.61 9.39 -12.29
C ALA A 27 -10.77 8.50 -11.05
N GLY A 28 -9.81 8.61 -10.13
CA GLY A 28 -9.82 7.92 -8.83
C GLY A 28 -8.47 8.12 -8.15
N ARG A 29 -8.33 9.21 -7.39
CA ARG A 29 -7.12 9.57 -6.63
C ARG A 29 -7.47 9.50 -5.16
N LEU A 30 -7.29 8.35 -4.53
CA LEU A 30 -7.51 8.17 -3.10
C LEU A 30 -6.19 8.27 -2.33
N GLY A 31 -6.27 8.94 -1.18
CA GLY A 31 -5.14 9.31 -0.34
C GLY A 31 -4.45 8.08 0.23
N SER A 32 -3.13 8.16 0.27
CA SER A 32 -2.23 7.18 0.87
C SER A 32 -2.39 7.15 2.38
N ASP A 33 -3.17 6.18 2.88
CA ASP A 33 -3.21 5.85 4.31
C ASP A 33 -2.60 4.44 4.49
N HIS A 34 -1.28 4.35 4.29
CA HIS A 34 -0.55 3.08 4.18
C HIS A 34 0.76 3.09 4.98
N VAL A 35 0.63 3.44 6.25
CA VAL A 35 1.72 3.29 7.23
C VAL A 35 1.50 2.01 8.07
N GLY A 36 0.77 1.03 7.54
CA GLY A 36 0.43 -0.20 8.28
C GLY A 36 -0.61 -0.03 9.40
N SER A 37 -1.34 1.09 9.44
CA SER A 37 -2.41 1.34 10.44
C SER A 37 -3.52 0.28 10.38
N TYR A 38 -4.00 -0.05 9.18
CA TYR A 38 -4.96 -1.15 8.99
C TYR A 38 -4.34 -2.51 9.30
N ALA A 39 -3.08 -2.74 8.93
CA ALA A 39 -2.39 -3.99 9.24
C ALA A 39 -2.33 -4.25 10.76
N VAL A 40 -2.00 -3.22 11.57
CA VAL A 40 -2.03 -3.29 13.04
C VAL A 40 -3.44 -3.56 13.56
N PHE A 41 -4.45 -2.84 13.04
CA PHE A 41 -5.84 -3.07 13.41
C PHE A 41 -6.29 -4.51 13.13
N PHE A 42 -5.98 -5.05 11.95
CA PHE A 42 -6.34 -6.42 11.60
C PHE A 42 -5.53 -7.47 12.35
N ALA A 43 -4.27 -7.19 12.68
CA ALA A 43 -3.43 -8.08 13.50
C ALA A 43 -4.07 -8.32 14.88
N ALA A 44 -4.59 -7.27 15.51
CA ALA A 44 -5.33 -7.38 16.76
C ALA A 44 -6.62 -8.22 16.62
N LYS A 45 -7.26 -8.22 15.44
CA LYS A 45 -8.51 -8.98 15.19
C LYS A 45 -8.26 -10.45 14.89
N VAL A 46 -7.28 -10.76 14.04
CA VAL A 46 -6.95 -12.16 13.71
C VAL A 46 -6.27 -12.86 14.90
N GLY A 47 -5.59 -12.10 15.77
CA GLY A 47 -4.92 -12.61 16.96
C GLY A 47 -3.64 -13.40 16.64
N PRO A 48 -3.00 -14.00 17.65
CA PRO A 48 -1.64 -14.55 17.55
C PRO A 48 -1.51 -15.77 16.62
N ARG A 49 -2.63 -16.45 16.32
CA ARG A 49 -2.65 -17.58 15.37
C ARG A 49 -2.99 -17.16 13.94
N GLY A 50 -3.38 -15.91 13.74
CA GLY A 50 -3.74 -15.40 12.42
C GLY A 50 -2.55 -14.79 11.70
N THR A 51 -2.79 -14.24 10.51
CA THR A 51 -1.75 -13.54 9.76
C THR A 51 -2.35 -12.37 8.99
N VAL A 52 -1.61 -11.27 8.94
CA VAL A 52 -1.91 -10.14 8.05
C VAL A 52 -0.80 -10.01 7.01
N HIS A 53 -1.15 -10.12 5.73
CA HIS A 53 -0.25 -9.80 4.62
C HIS A 53 -0.45 -8.34 4.22
N CYS A 54 0.53 -7.49 4.50
CA CYS A 54 0.52 -6.06 4.16
C CYS A 54 1.41 -5.83 2.94
N PHE A 55 0.84 -5.38 1.82
CA PHE A 55 1.59 -5.09 0.59
C PHE A 55 1.79 -3.59 0.43
N GLU A 56 3.03 -3.11 0.40
CA GLU A 56 3.35 -1.69 0.21
C GLU A 56 4.51 -1.50 -0.78
N PRO A 57 4.25 -1.00 -2.01
CA PRO A 57 5.27 -0.89 -3.05
C PRO A 57 6.34 0.18 -2.76
N GLN A 58 6.05 1.22 -1.97
CA GLN A 58 7.02 2.26 -1.62
C GLN A 58 7.92 1.79 -0.48
N ARG A 59 9.22 1.66 -0.72
CA ARG A 59 10.15 1.11 0.28
C ARG A 59 10.13 1.84 1.62
N LYS A 60 10.04 3.18 1.59
CA LYS A 60 9.96 3.98 2.82
C LYS A 60 8.70 3.66 3.63
N LEU A 61 7.54 3.52 2.99
CA LEU A 61 6.31 3.20 3.68
C LEU A 61 6.31 1.74 4.18
N ALA A 62 6.85 0.81 3.39
CA ALA A 62 7.04 -0.58 3.82
C ALA A 62 7.92 -0.66 5.08
N GLN A 63 9.01 0.12 5.15
CA GLN A 63 9.86 0.20 6.34
C GLN A 63 9.12 0.73 7.57
N ILE A 64 8.28 1.75 7.41
CA ILE A 64 7.49 2.27 8.53
C ILE A 64 6.40 1.26 8.94
N ALA A 65 5.79 0.54 7.99
CA ALA A 65 4.84 -0.53 8.29
C ALA A 65 5.51 -1.67 9.09
N VAL A 66 6.75 -2.03 8.76
CA VAL A 66 7.55 -2.98 9.56
C VAL A 66 7.79 -2.44 10.97
N ALA A 67 8.22 -1.18 11.10
CA ALA A 67 8.43 -0.56 12.41
C ALA A 67 7.13 -0.54 13.24
N ASN A 68 5.98 -0.26 12.62
CA ASN A 68 4.69 -0.29 13.30
C ASN A 68 4.29 -1.70 13.73
N ALA A 69 4.58 -2.74 12.94
CA ALA A 69 4.37 -4.12 13.38
C ALA A 69 5.19 -4.44 14.63
N VAL A 70 6.47 -4.02 14.66
CA VAL A 70 7.36 -4.24 15.81
C VAL A 70 6.89 -3.47 17.05
N ILE A 71 6.64 -2.16 16.92
CA ILE A 71 6.24 -1.30 18.05
C ILE A 71 4.93 -1.77 18.69
N ASN A 72 4.01 -2.32 17.90
CA ASN A 72 2.73 -2.83 18.39
C ASN A 72 2.77 -4.31 18.80
N GLY A 73 3.93 -4.96 18.80
CA GLY A 73 4.07 -6.36 19.21
C GLY A 73 3.43 -7.37 18.24
N PHE A 74 3.30 -7.02 16.97
CA PHE A 74 2.68 -7.85 15.93
C PHE A 74 3.68 -8.37 14.89
N SER A 75 4.97 -8.38 15.19
CA SER A 75 6.02 -8.90 14.30
C SER A 75 5.76 -10.33 13.82
N ASP A 76 5.14 -11.17 14.64
CA ASP A 76 4.83 -12.57 14.31
C ASP A 76 3.52 -12.72 13.51
N VAL A 77 2.68 -11.67 13.49
CA VAL A 77 1.34 -11.69 12.88
C VAL A 77 1.34 -10.94 11.55
N ILE A 78 2.09 -9.84 11.43
CA ILE A 78 2.10 -8.98 10.24
C ILE A 78 3.31 -9.33 9.36
N ARG A 79 3.03 -9.72 8.12
CA ARG A 79 4.03 -9.90 7.06
C ARG A 79 3.96 -8.74 6.08
N VAL A 80 4.95 -7.86 6.13
CA VAL A 80 5.06 -6.72 5.21
C VAL A 80 5.83 -7.14 3.94
N HIS A 81 5.24 -6.89 2.79
CA HIS A 81 5.80 -7.16 1.47
C HIS A 81 6.06 -5.83 0.77
N ASN A 82 7.34 -5.51 0.50
CA ASN A 82 7.68 -4.37 -0.35
C ASN A 82 7.46 -4.71 -1.83
N ALA A 83 6.20 -4.84 -2.23
CA ALA A 83 5.80 -5.28 -3.55
C ALA A 83 4.46 -4.67 -3.97
N ALA A 84 4.32 -4.46 -5.27
CA ALA A 84 3.09 -4.14 -5.96
C ALA A 84 2.32 -5.43 -6.29
N LEU A 85 0.98 -5.38 -6.28
CA LEU A 85 0.14 -6.49 -6.73
C LEU A 85 -0.41 -6.25 -8.15
N SER A 86 -0.49 -7.32 -8.94
CA SER A 86 -1.09 -7.35 -10.29
C SER A 86 -1.63 -8.74 -10.60
N TYR A 87 -2.34 -8.89 -11.72
CA TYR A 87 -2.78 -10.18 -12.25
C TYR A 87 -1.63 -10.97 -12.91
N THR A 88 -0.51 -10.31 -13.25
CA THR A 88 0.71 -10.96 -13.77
C THR A 88 1.97 -10.43 -13.10
N PRO A 89 3.00 -11.26 -12.86
CA PRO A 89 4.29 -10.81 -12.38
C PRO A 89 4.96 -9.83 -13.36
N ALA A 90 5.61 -8.80 -12.83
CA ALA A 90 6.31 -7.79 -13.63
C ALA A 90 7.34 -7.01 -12.80
N LYS A 91 8.03 -6.09 -13.46
CA LYS A 91 8.75 -4.99 -12.80
C LYS A 91 8.00 -3.70 -13.10
N ALA A 92 7.82 -2.88 -12.07
CA ALA A 92 7.31 -1.52 -12.23
C ALA A 92 8.30 -0.53 -11.61
N HIS A 93 8.05 0.75 -11.83
CA HIS A 93 8.75 1.80 -11.12
C HIS A 93 7.73 2.65 -10.37
N MET A 94 8.12 3.18 -9.22
CA MET A 94 7.41 4.27 -8.58
C MET A 94 7.53 5.53 -9.45
N ALA A 95 6.66 6.51 -9.26
CA ALA A 95 6.81 7.82 -9.87
C ALA A 95 7.93 8.62 -9.16
N VAL A 96 8.68 9.45 -9.87
CA VAL A 96 9.69 10.34 -9.22
C VAL A 96 9.03 11.50 -8.45
N ARG A 97 7.77 11.80 -8.76
CA ARG A 97 7.06 12.98 -8.22
C ARG A 97 5.63 12.64 -7.85
N VAL A 98 5.19 13.19 -6.73
CA VAL A 98 3.79 13.49 -6.48
C VAL A 98 3.29 14.37 -7.64
N PRO A 99 2.17 14.03 -8.31
CA PRO A 99 1.60 14.91 -9.32
C PRO A 99 1.23 16.27 -8.69
N GLY A 100 2.09 17.28 -8.80
CA GLY A 100 1.82 18.60 -8.21
C GLY A 100 3.02 19.52 -7.95
N GLY A 101 4.28 19.05 -7.90
CA GLY A 101 5.40 19.99 -7.70
C GLY A 101 6.79 19.39 -7.60
N LYS A 102 7.80 20.22 -7.88
CA LYS A 102 9.22 19.93 -7.62
C LYS A 102 9.46 20.03 -6.11
N ILE A 103 10.00 18.97 -5.50
CA ILE A 103 10.27 18.91 -4.05
C ILE A 103 11.41 19.88 -3.64
N ASN A 104 12.21 20.39 -4.58
CA ASN A 104 13.41 21.18 -4.28
C ASN A 104 13.40 22.62 -4.82
N SER A 105 12.32 23.37 -4.63
CA SER A 105 12.41 24.82 -4.83
C SER A 105 11.74 25.55 -3.68
N ARG A 106 12.48 26.50 -3.08
CA ARG A 106 12.04 27.55 -2.14
C ARG A 106 10.96 28.49 -2.72
N LYS A 107 10.09 27.96 -3.58
CA LYS A 107 8.95 28.59 -4.22
C LYS A 107 7.75 27.65 -4.13
N ALA A 108 7.40 27.22 -2.93
CA ALA A 108 6.01 26.88 -2.60
C ALA A 108 5.18 28.18 -2.50
N LYS A 109 5.29 29.07 -3.50
CA LYS A 109 4.45 30.26 -3.60
C LYS A 109 3.17 29.83 -4.31
N ARG A 110 2.10 29.72 -3.51
CA ARG A 110 0.69 29.80 -3.88
C ARG A 110 0.35 29.20 -5.25
N ALA A 111 -0.05 27.93 -5.26
CA ALA A 111 -0.88 27.38 -6.33
C ALA A 111 -2.27 28.06 -6.28
N LYS A 112 -2.37 29.29 -6.80
CA LYS A 112 -3.63 29.90 -7.22
C LYS A 112 -4.05 29.25 -8.55
N ALA A 113 -4.62 28.05 -8.52
CA ALA A 113 -5.41 27.48 -9.63
C ALA A 113 -5.98 26.10 -9.25
N LYS A 114 -7.23 26.10 -8.75
CA LYS A 114 -8.06 24.92 -8.42
C LYS A 114 -7.47 24.03 -7.31
N PRO A 115 -8.27 23.43 -6.42
CA PRO A 115 -7.74 22.54 -5.39
C PRO A 115 -7.22 21.27 -6.06
N ARG A 116 -5.98 21.30 -6.55
CA ARG A 116 -5.27 20.10 -6.99
C ARG A 116 -4.81 19.42 -5.70
N PHE A 117 -5.61 18.48 -5.23
CA PHE A 117 -5.31 17.60 -4.11
C PHE A 117 -3.84 17.17 -4.17
N PHE A 118 -3.05 17.67 -3.23
CA PHE A 118 -1.62 17.41 -3.16
C PHE A 118 -1.42 16.11 -2.37
N ASN A 119 -0.84 15.09 -2.99
CA ASN A 119 -0.60 13.82 -2.29
C ASN A 119 0.68 13.95 -1.46
N TYR A 120 0.54 14.25 -0.17
CA TYR A 120 1.66 14.42 0.76
C TYR A 120 2.26 13.09 1.27
N GLY A 121 1.60 11.96 1.05
CA GLY A 121 1.93 10.69 1.71
C GLY A 121 2.25 9.52 0.78
N GLY A 122 2.02 9.62 -0.53
CA GLY A 122 2.15 8.49 -1.44
C GLY A 122 2.62 8.86 -2.84
N VAL A 123 3.46 7.99 -3.38
CA VAL A 123 3.93 8.01 -4.75
C VAL A 123 3.23 6.89 -5.49
N SER A 124 2.53 7.19 -6.58
CA SER A 124 1.90 6.16 -7.43
C SER A 124 2.95 5.41 -8.25
N LEU A 125 2.61 4.26 -8.83
CA LEU A 125 3.43 3.66 -9.89
C LEU A 125 3.57 4.65 -11.07
N GLY A 126 4.74 4.68 -11.68
CA GLY A 126 5.12 5.66 -12.69
C GLY A 126 6.41 5.29 -13.42
N LYS A 127 7.09 6.29 -13.97
CA LYS A 127 8.36 6.14 -14.69
C LYS A 127 9.50 6.77 -13.87
N ALA A 128 10.66 6.13 -13.92
CA ALA A 128 11.95 6.61 -13.41
C ALA A 128 12.12 6.76 -11.88
N GLY A 129 11.12 6.40 -11.06
CA GLY A 129 11.30 6.29 -9.60
C GLY A 129 11.88 4.94 -9.18
N GLU A 130 11.76 4.61 -7.89
CA GLU A 130 12.25 3.35 -7.33
C GLU A 130 11.68 2.13 -8.08
N ALA A 131 12.53 1.18 -8.44
CA ALA A 131 12.08 -0.08 -9.02
C ALA A 131 11.35 -0.91 -7.96
N VAL A 132 10.18 -1.43 -8.31
CA VAL A 132 9.36 -2.27 -7.41
C VAL A 132 8.99 -3.57 -8.11
N LYS A 133 9.05 -4.66 -7.33
CA LYS A 133 8.60 -5.98 -7.78
C LYS A 133 7.08 -5.98 -7.85
N VAL A 134 6.53 -6.45 -8.96
CA VAL A 134 5.10 -6.71 -9.11
C VAL A 134 4.88 -8.22 -9.00
N VAL A 135 4.03 -8.65 -8.08
CA VAL A 135 3.71 -10.05 -7.81
C VAL A 135 2.21 -10.30 -7.92
N THR A 136 1.80 -11.55 -8.06
CA THR A 136 0.38 -11.94 -8.01
C THR A 136 0.02 -12.35 -6.60
N LEU A 137 -1.23 -12.11 -6.19
CA LEU A 137 -1.71 -12.57 -4.90
C LEU A 137 -1.71 -14.11 -4.83
N ASP A 138 -2.06 -14.77 -5.94
CA ASP A 138 -2.08 -16.24 -6.06
C ASP A 138 -0.72 -16.89 -5.79
N SER A 139 0.38 -16.17 -6.06
CA SER A 139 1.74 -16.68 -5.80
C SER A 139 2.03 -16.97 -4.32
N PHE A 140 1.25 -16.39 -3.40
CA PHE A 140 1.39 -16.59 -1.97
C PHE A 140 0.61 -17.81 -1.44
N LYS A 141 -0.22 -18.45 -2.28
CA LYS A 141 -1.00 -19.65 -1.90
C LYS A 141 -1.72 -19.49 -0.56
N LEU A 142 -2.32 -18.32 -0.34
CA LEU A 142 -2.95 -17.96 0.92
C LEU A 142 -4.10 -18.91 1.24
N LYS A 143 -4.22 -19.28 2.51
CA LYS A 143 -5.29 -20.13 3.04
C LYS A 143 -6.09 -19.35 4.07
N ASP A 144 -7.35 -19.76 4.26
CA ASP A 144 -8.23 -19.23 5.31
C ASP A 144 -8.36 -17.69 5.26
N VAL A 145 -8.46 -17.15 4.05
CA VAL A 145 -8.58 -15.70 3.84
C VAL A 145 -9.98 -15.24 4.22
N SER A 146 -10.09 -14.49 5.31
CA SER A 146 -11.38 -13.95 5.78
C SER A 146 -11.68 -12.53 5.25
N LEU A 147 -10.64 -11.81 4.78
CA LEU A 147 -10.79 -10.45 4.26
C LEU A 147 -9.64 -10.09 3.32
N ILE A 148 -9.98 -9.45 2.20
CA ILE A 148 -9.05 -8.69 1.35
C ILE A 148 -9.52 -7.25 1.36
N LYS A 149 -8.69 -6.35 1.89
CA LYS A 149 -8.92 -4.91 1.85
C LYS A 149 -8.08 -4.31 0.73
N LEU A 150 -8.75 -3.58 -0.15
CA LEU A 150 -8.16 -2.76 -1.22
C LEU A 150 -8.44 -1.28 -0.86
N ALA A 151 -7.44 -0.41 -0.99
CA ALA A 151 -7.58 1.04 -0.81
C ALA A 151 -7.12 1.77 -2.06
#